data_AF-A0A9D7B7R7-F1
#
_entry.id   AF-A0A9D7B7R7-F1
#
_cell.length_a   1.000
_cell.length_b   1.000
_cell.length_c   1.000
_cell.angle_alpha   90.00
_cell.angle_beta   90.00
_cell.angle_gamma   90.00
#
_symmetry.space_group_name_H-M   'P 1'
#
loop_
_entity.id
_entity.type
_entity.pdbx_description
1 polymer ?
#
loop_
_entity_poly.entity_id
_entity_poly.type
_entity_poly.pdbx_seq_one_letter_code
_entity_poly.pdbx_strand_id
1 'polypeptide(L)' 'MKSLLIAIAGILSFFYLLNPTLGVFEFIPDNIPLLGNVDDATAAMVLLGALRYFGWDLTSLFVRHRAIDFGAKAD' A
#
# COMPACT_ATOMS: atom_id res chain seq x y z
N MET A 1 7.27 -6.19 -20.97
CA MET A 1 6.06 -5.32 -20.99
C MET A 1 5.38 -5.24 -19.63
N LYS A 2 5.00 -6.37 -19.00
CA LYS A 2 4.31 -6.38 -17.70
C LYS A 2 5.04 -5.61 -16.58
N SER A 3 6.36 -5.80 -16.45
CA SER A 3 7.18 -5.08 -15.45
C SER A 3 7.17 -3.56 -15.65
N LEU A 4 7.22 -3.08 -16.90
CA LEU A 4 7.16 -1.66 -17.21
C LEU A 4 5.82 -1.04 -16.81
N LEU A 5 4.70 -1.72 -17.08
CA LEU A 5 3.37 -1.25 -16.69
C LEU A 5 3.24 -1.15 -15.17
N ILE A 6 3.79 -2.12 -14.43
CA ILE A 6 3.76 -2.14 -12.96
C ILE A 6 4.65 -1.02 -12.41
N ALA A 7 5.82 -0.77 -13.01
CA ALA A 7 6.67 0.36 -12.63
C ALA A 7 5.97 1.70 -12.84
N ILE A 8 5.33 1.89 -14.00
CA ILE A 8 4.57 3.12 -14.30
C ILE A 8 3.41 3.29 -13.30
N ALA A 9 2.63 2.23 -13.05
CA ALA A 9 1.53 2.27 -12.08
C ALA A 9 2.01 2.63 -10.67
N GLY A 10 3.15 2.07 -10.23
CA GLY A 10 3.76 2.39 -8.94
C GLY A 10 4.22 3.84 -8.86
N ILE A 11 4.89 4.36 -9.90
CA ILE A 11 5.35 5.75 -9.96
C ILE A 11 4.16 6.72 -9.92
N LEU A 12 3.13 6.47 -10.73
CA LEU A 12 1.92 7.30 -10.74
C LEU A 12 1.22 7.30 -9.39
N SER A 13 1.09 6.13 -8.75
CA SER A 13 0.46 6.01 -7.43
C SER A 13 1.26 6.74 -6.36
N PHE A 14 2.60 6.67 -6.40
CA PHE A 14 3.47 7.43 -5.50
C PHE A 14 3.26 8.94 -5.64
N PHE A 15 3.27 9.47 -6.86
CA PHE A 15 3.06 10.91 -7.08
C PHE A 15 1.63 11.35 -6.75
N TYR A 16 0.63 10.49 -6.98
CA TYR A 16 -0.76 10.76 -6.61
C TYR A 16 -0.91 10.91 -5.09
N LEU A 17 -0.34 9.97 -4.31
CA LEU A 17 -0.36 9.99 -2.85
C LEU A 17 0.43 11.14 -2.22
N LEU A 18 1.36 11.78 -2.95
CA LEU A 18 1.99 13.02 -2.48
C LEU A 18 1.00 14.19 -2.40
N ASN A 19 -0.20 14.04 -2.98
CA ASN A 19 -1.26 15.03 -3.02
C ASN A 19 -0.72 16.44 -3.38
N PRO A 20 -0.07 16.60 -4.56
CA PRO A 20 0.56 17.86 -4.95
C PRO A 20 -0.45 19.01 -5.13
N THR A 21 -1.73 18.68 -5.29
CA THR A 21 -2.84 19.63 -5.43
C THR A 21 -3.42 20.07 -4.08
N LEU A 22 -2.91 19.57 -2.94
CA LEU A 22 -3.36 19.90 -1.58
C LEU A 22 -4.89 19.77 -1.39
N GLY A 23 -5.51 18.80 -2.05
CA GLY A 23 -6.95 18.59 -1.99
C GLY A 23 -7.82 19.66 -2.69
N VAL A 24 -7.22 20.55 -3.48
CA VAL A 24 -7.98 21.58 -4.24
C VAL A 24 -8.76 20.97 -5.41
N PHE A 25 -8.32 19.81 -5.91
CA PHE A 25 -8.93 19.08 -7.01
C PHE A 25 -9.15 17.61 -6.63
N GLU A 26 -10.19 17.36 -5.83
CA GLU A 26 -10.64 16.00 -5.47
C GLU A 26 -11.91 15.65 -6.27
N PHE A 27 -11.93 14.44 -6.84
CA PHE A 27 -13.12 13.92 -7.51
C PHE A 27 -14.13 13.33 -6.52
N ILE A 28 -13.66 12.83 -5.39
CA ILE A 28 -14.48 12.23 -4.33
C ILE A 28 -14.44 13.16 -3.11
N PRO A 29 -15.58 13.46 -2.46
CA PRO A 29 -15.58 14.29 -1.27
C PRO A 29 -14.93 13.55 -0.08
N ASP A 30 -13.80 14.05 0.38
CA ASP A 30 -13.00 13.47 1.47
C ASP A 30 -13.65 13.46 2.85
N ASN A 31 -14.73 14.23 3.01
CA ASN A 31 -15.46 14.40 4.25
C ASN A 31 -16.63 13.41 4.44
N ILE A 32 -16.83 12.48 3.51
CA ILE A 32 -17.88 11.45 3.63
C ILE A 32 -17.30 10.24 4.39
N PRO A 33 -17.87 9.88 5.56
CA PRO A 33 -17.46 8.66 6.26
C PRO A 33 -17.56 7.43 5.35
N LEU A 34 -16.58 6.53 5.42
CA LEU A 34 -16.46 5.29 4.62
C LEU A 34 -16.17 5.48 3.11
N LEU A 35 -16.38 6.67 2.54
CA LEU A 35 -16.25 6.93 1.09
C LEU A 35 -15.18 7.96 0.73
N GLY A 36 -14.84 8.88 1.64
CA GLY A 36 -13.74 9.82 1.43
C GLY A 36 -12.41 9.08 1.29
N ASN A 37 -11.50 9.61 0.47
CA ASN A 37 -10.15 9.06 0.25
C ASN A 37 -10.09 7.60 -0.27
N VAL A 38 -11.15 7.09 -0.92
CA VAL A 38 -11.16 5.73 -1.49
C VAL A 38 -10.18 5.59 -2.66
N ASP A 39 -10.05 6.63 -3.45
CA ASP A 39 -9.04 6.78 -4.50
C ASP A 39 -7.62 6.78 -3.91
N ASP A 40 -7.37 7.48 -2.81
CA ASP A 40 -6.11 7.45 -2.07
C ASP A 40 -5.79 6.05 -1.51
N ALA A 41 -6.77 5.38 -0.90
CA ALA A 41 -6.61 4.00 -0.45
C ALA A 41 -6.29 3.05 -1.62
N THR A 42 -6.90 3.29 -2.78
CA THR A 42 -6.63 2.52 -4.00
C THR A 42 -5.20 2.77 -4.50
N ALA A 43 -4.76 4.02 -4.55
CA ALA A 43 -3.39 4.37 -4.91
C ALA A 43 -2.37 3.74 -3.94
N ALA A 44 -2.65 3.72 -2.64
CA ALA A 44 -1.82 3.05 -1.64
C ALA A 44 -1.70 1.54 -1.91
N MET A 45 -2.82 0.86 -2.19
CA MET A 45 -2.81 -0.56 -2.52
C MET A 45 -2.03 -0.86 -3.81
N VAL A 46 -2.19 -0.02 -4.85
CA VAL A 46 -1.44 -0.17 -6.10
C VAL A 46 0.05 0.03 -5.88
N LEU A 47 0.45 1.04 -5.10
CA LEU A 47 1.85 1.28 -4.76
C LEU A 47 2.46 0.11 -4.00
N LEU A 48 1.80 -0.37 -2.95
CA LEU A 48 2.26 -1.53 -2.16
C LEU A 48 2.38 -2.79 -3.02
N GLY A 49 1.40 -3.04 -3.89
CA GLY A 49 1.43 -4.14 -4.84
C GLY A 49 2.57 -4.05 -5.85
N ALA A 50 2.84 -2.85 -6.38
CA ALA A 50 3.95 -2.60 -7.29
C ALA A 50 5.30 -2.81 -6.62
N LEU A 51 5.50 -2.29 -5.40
CA LEU A 51 6.72 -2.50 -4.62
C LEU A 51 6.93 -3.98 -4.32
N ARG A 52 5.88 -4.70 -3.90
CA ARG A 52 5.92 -6.15 -3.67
C ARG A 52 6.30 -6.92 -4.92
N TYR A 53 5.81 -6.52 -6.09
CA TYR A 53 6.18 -7.13 -7.37
C TYR A 53 7.69 -7.03 -7.65
N PHE A 54 8.35 -5.96 -7.22
CA PHE A 54 9.81 -5.79 -7.33
C PHE A 54 10.61 -6.35 -6.14
N GLY A 55 9.95 -7.02 -5.20
CA GLY A 55 10.59 -7.67 -4.06
C GLY A 55 10.64 -6.84 -2.78
N TRP A 56 10.03 -5.65 -2.77
CA TRP A 56 9.92 -4.81 -1.58
C TRP A 56 8.55 -4.99 -0.93
N ASP A 57 8.46 -5.90 0.02
CA ASP A 57 7.23 -6.16 0.77
C ASP A 57 7.15 -5.32 2.05
N LEU A 58 6.66 -4.08 1.93
CA LEU A 58 6.45 -3.19 3.08
C LEU A 58 5.38 -3.72 4.06
N THR A 59 4.49 -4.61 3.63
CA THR A 59 3.45 -5.17 4.52
C THR A 59 4.04 -6.09 5.60
N SER A 60 5.22 -6.65 5.34
CA SER A 60 5.97 -7.48 6.30
C SER A 60 6.31 -6.76 7.61
N LEU A 61 6.40 -5.42 7.59
CA LEU A 61 6.63 -4.61 8.79
C LEU A 61 5.50 -4.71 9.82
N PHE A 62 4.29 -5.02 9.35
CA PHE A 62 3.10 -5.11 10.20
C PHE A 62 2.74 -6.55 10.56
N VAL A 63 3.37 -7.55 9.92
CA VAL A 63 3.13 -8.97 10.21
C VAL A 63 3.94 -9.38 11.44
N ARG A 64 3.28 -9.50 12.60
CA ARG A 64 3.88 -10.14 13.78
C ARG A 64 4.10 -11.63 13.50
N HIS A 65 5.36 -12.04 13.41
CA HIS A 65 5.70 -13.46 13.47
C HIS A 65 5.40 -13.97 14.88
N ARG A 66 4.35 -14.80 15.04
CA ARG A 66 4.19 -15.57 16.27
C ARG A 66 5.30 -16.62 16.28
N ALA A 67 6.29 -16.45 17.15
CA ALA A 67 7.15 -17.56 17.55
C ALA A 67 6.25 -18.58 18.25
N ILE A 68 5.89 -19.65 17.54
CA ILE A 68 5.29 -20.83 18.18
C ILE A 68 6.47 -21.59 18.78
N ASP A 69 6.69 -21.38 20.08
CA ASP A 69 7.66 -22.15 20.84
C ASP A 69 7.03 -23.52 21.16
N PHE A 70 7.41 -24.54 20.40
CA PHE A 70 7.02 -25.92 20.68
C PHE A 70 7.85 -26.39 21.86
N GLY A 71 7.38 -26.03 23.06
CA GLY A 71 7.91 -26.36 24.38
C GLY A 71 9.11 -27.30 24.34
N ALA A 72 10.28 -26.73 24.64
CA ALA A 72 11.46 -27.48 25.03
C ALA A 72 11.05 -28.68 25.88
N LYS A 73 11.40 -29.87 25.39
CA LYS A 73 11.26 -31.15 26.09
C LYS A 73 11.73 -30.95 27.53
N ALA A 74 10.81 -30.99 28.49
CA ALA A 74 11.16 -31.18 29.88
C ALA A 74 11.42 -32.68 30.05
N ASP A 75 12.60 -32.97 30.58
CA ASP A 75 13.18 -34.30 30.79
C ASP A 75 12.30 -35.23 31.64
#